data_AF-A0A958LLN8-F1
#
_entry.id   AF-A0A958LLN8-F1
#
_cell.length_a   1.000
_cell.length_b   1.000
_cell.length_c   1.000
_cell.angle_alpha   90.00
_cell.angle_beta   90.00
_cell.angle_gamma   90.00
#
_symmetry.space_group_name_H-M   'P 1'
#
loop_
_entity.id
_entity.type
_entity.pdbx_description
1 polymer ?
#
loop_
_entity_poly.entity_id
_entity_poly.type
_entity_poly.pdbx_seq_one_letter_code
_entity_poly.pdbx_strand_id
1 'polypeptide(L)'
;GMASFYDVSISDSSYCTYMSGDSYTFVNSRFVNCGQTRFTLYTLNGTFLSTLIANMGSDLYLYRVHDSIFHNLLMVNSGSWKIFHNTSTNLIFSNVAVNTAIDLYDGDNWKFTNALLLGSDTTCNYTGPGTNYGLQSGTCLNQGISDATHYAGLNFNNSFYGKVGSDSLNPFDLSAPVDFAQISATNFLELFDKALAFESLFRTWGRDASAWHDSSSRAPCSTNGQLCSVYDWRLKKTDMVLRNTSHDGINQNSAFVAGTPCPPAVDGNRALTNSHAISTSTFLLNSVEILEDDIGDEDGLCESNEDCLYSPNFGPYQGEGDYFSNGTCIFQNGTVSNVSMYAYPINGI
;
A
#
# COMPACT_ATOMS: atom_id res chain seq x y z
N GLY A 1 7.20 -16.00 -16.83
CA GLY A 1 6.17 -16.74 -16.06
C GLY A 1 5.57 -15.77 -15.07
N MET A 2 4.24 -15.78 -14.92
CA MET A 2 3.54 -14.88 -14.00
C MET A 2 3.64 -15.43 -12.57
N ALA A 3 3.98 -14.57 -11.60
CA ALA A 3 3.97 -14.91 -10.18
C ALA A 3 3.07 -13.93 -9.44
N SER A 4 2.09 -14.47 -8.71
CA SER A 4 1.15 -13.71 -7.89
C SER A 4 1.46 -13.91 -6.42
N PHE A 5 1.36 -12.83 -5.66
CA PHE A 5 1.74 -12.73 -4.27
C PHE A 5 0.61 -12.02 -3.51
N TYR A 6 0.00 -12.74 -2.57
CA TYR A 6 -1.17 -12.27 -1.82
C TYR A 6 -0.81 -12.16 -0.34
N ASP A 7 -1.27 -11.07 0.30
CA ASP A 7 -1.06 -10.78 1.73
C ASP A 7 0.41 -10.86 2.18
N VAL A 8 1.32 -10.40 1.31
CA VAL A 8 2.76 -10.49 1.56
C VAL A 8 3.22 -9.46 2.58
N SER A 9 3.99 -9.93 3.55
CA SER A 9 4.66 -9.08 4.52
C SER A 9 6.15 -9.33 4.52
N ILE A 10 6.92 -8.31 4.15
CA ILE A 10 8.36 -8.34 4.29
C ILE A 10 8.80 -7.20 5.17
N SER A 11 9.55 -7.53 6.21
CA SER A 11 10.02 -6.57 7.17
C SER A 11 11.42 -6.87 7.68
N ASP A 12 12.04 -5.85 8.26
CA ASP A 12 13.25 -5.99 9.09
C ASP A 12 14.44 -6.63 8.36
N SER A 13 14.68 -6.19 7.12
CA SER A 13 15.79 -6.68 6.29
C SER A 13 16.60 -5.55 5.68
N SER A 14 17.86 -5.83 5.30
CA SER A 14 18.68 -4.87 4.55
C SER A 14 18.03 -4.52 3.19
N TYR A 15 17.36 -5.50 2.58
CA TYR A 15 16.62 -5.36 1.32
C TYR A 15 15.27 -6.05 1.45
N CYS A 16 14.18 -5.26 1.45
CA CYS A 16 12.82 -5.79 1.55
C CYS A 16 12.47 -6.66 0.34
N THR A 17 12.96 -6.30 -0.85
CA THR A 17 12.69 -7.07 -2.05
C THR A 17 13.73 -6.74 -3.11
N TYR A 18 14.05 -7.75 -3.91
CA TYR A 18 14.79 -7.66 -5.17
C TYR A 18 14.25 -8.78 -6.06
N MET A 19 13.40 -8.43 -7.01
CA MET A 19 12.75 -9.39 -7.90
C MET A 19 13.07 -9.05 -9.33
N SER A 20 13.34 -10.05 -10.17
CA SER A 20 13.57 -9.89 -11.60
C SER A 20 12.77 -10.94 -12.37
N GLY A 21 11.85 -10.49 -13.23
CA GLY A 21 10.97 -11.36 -13.99
C GLY A 21 9.99 -10.55 -14.83
N ASP A 22 9.24 -11.23 -15.70
CA ASP A 22 8.43 -10.57 -16.74
C ASP A 22 7.11 -9.99 -16.22
N SER A 23 6.48 -10.66 -15.25
CA SER A 23 5.19 -10.26 -14.70
C SER A 23 4.99 -10.67 -13.25
N TYR A 24 4.52 -9.72 -12.45
CA TYR A 24 4.24 -9.91 -11.02
C TYR A 24 2.92 -9.27 -10.64
N THR A 25 2.17 -9.96 -9.78
CA THR A 25 0.99 -9.40 -9.10
C THR A 25 1.24 -9.41 -7.60
N PHE A 26 1.05 -8.25 -6.96
CA PHE A 26 1.08 -8.10 -5.51
C PHE A 26 -0.26 -7.56 -5.06
N VAL A 27 -0.95 -8.28 -4.17
CA VAL A 27 -2.19 -7.82 -3.55
C VAL A 27 -1.99 -7.78 -2.04
N ASN A 28 -2.40 -6.68 -1.41
CA ASN A 28 -2.34 -6.48 0.05
C ASN A 28 -0.93 -6.65 0.61
N SER A 29 0.06 -6.02 -0.03
CA SER A 29 1.46 -6.20 0.33
C SER A 29 1.97 -5.11 1.28
N ARG A 30 2.88 -5.47 2.19
CA ARG A 30 3.56 -4.55 3.10
C ARG A 30 5.06 -4.78 3.14
N PHE A 31 5.81 -3.71 2.93
CA PHE A 31 7.27 -3.65 2.95
C PHE A 31 7.67 -2.61 4.00
N VAL A 32 8.07 -3.06 5.19
CA VAL A 32 8.22 -2.16 6.34
C VAL A 32 9.54 -2.35 7.09
N ASN A 33 10.11 -1.28 7.63
CA ASN A 33 11.36 -1.32 8.42
C ASN A 33 12.54 -1.96 7.65
N CYS A 34 12.71 -1.65 6.36
CA CYS A 34 13.79 -2.20 5.54
C CYS A 34 14.87 -1.18 5.24
N GLY A 35 16.10 -1.65 5.04
CA GLY A 35 17.26 -0.80 4.76
C GLY A 35 17.06 -0.07 3.45
N GLN A 36 16.68 -0.84 2.43
CA GLN A 36 16.27 -0.37 1.12
C GLN A 36 15.11 -1.24 0.61
N THR A 37 14.19 -0.66 -0.16
CA THR A 37 13.27 -1.43 -0.99
C THR A 37 13.59 -1.16 -2.45
N ARG A 38 14.06 -2.18 -3.15
CA ARG A 38 14.40 -2.08 -4.57
C ARG A 38 13.53 -3.06 -5.35
N PHE A 39 12.43 -2.56 -5.86
CA PHE A 39 11.67 -3.25 -6.90
C PHE A 39 12.41 -3.09 -8.22
N THR A 40 13.41 -3.95 -8.44
CA THR A 40 14.06 -4.07 -9.76
C THR A 40 13.22 -4.92 -10.71
N LEU A 41 11.97 -4.50 -10.92
CA LEU A 41 11.05 -5.18 -11.80
C LEU A 41 11.51 -5.00 -13.24
N TYR A 42 12.26 -5.97 -13.76
CA TYR A 42 12.45 -6.17 -15.21
C TYR A 42 11.14 -6.65 -15.86
N THR A 43 10.01 -6.06 -15.47
CA THR A 43 8.69 -6.52 -15.84
C THR A 43 8.19 -5.76 -17.02
N LEU A 44 7.61 -6.51 -17.96
CA LEU A 44 6.77 -5.93 -18.99
C LEU A 44 5.38 -5.63 -18.45
N ASN A 45 4.88 -6.33 -17.41
CA ASN A 45 3.54 -6.08 -16.85
C ASN A 45 3.50 -6.39 -15.35
N GLY A 46 3.37 -5.37 -14.49
CA GLY A 46 3.26 -5.53 -13.04
C GLY A 46 1.96 -4.93 -12.50
N THR A 47 1.32 -5.64 -11.58
CA THR A 47 0.09 -5.20 -10.89
C THR A 47 0.36 -5.15 -9.39
N PHE A 48 0.30 -3.97 -8.80
CA PHE A 48 0.49 -3.75 -7.37
C PHE A 48 -0.78 -3.13 -6.79
N LEU A 49 -1.51 -3.90 -5.99
CA LEU A 49 -2.78 -3.51 -5.40
C LEU A 49 -2.62 -3.42 -3.89
N SER A 50 -3.03 -2.29 -3.31
CA SER A 50 -3.09 -2.09 -1.85
C SER A 50 -1.74 -2.35 -1.18
N THR A 51 -0.75 -1.51 -1.47
CA THR A 51 0.64 -1.69 -1.04
C THR A 51 1.07 -0.66 -0.01
N LEU A 52 1.65 -1.11 1.11
CA LEU A 52 2.29 -0.24 2.12
C LEU A 52 3.81 -0.34 2.01
N ILE A 53 4.47 0.81 1.98
CA ILE A 53 5.92 0.93 2.07
C ILE A 53 6.24 1.92 3.19
N ALA A 54 6.80 1.43 4.30
CA ALA A 54 6.94 2.25 5.50
C ALA A 54 8.28 2.11 6.23
N ASN A 55 8.79 3.17 6.84
CA ASN A 55 10.02 3.15 7.64
C ASN A 55 11.25 2.63 6.84
N MET A 56 11.40 3.06 5.59
CA MET A 56 12.56 2.68 4.78
C MET A 56 13.80 3.48 5.17
N GLY A 57 14.94 2.80 5.35
CA GLY A 57 16.24 3.42 5.59
C GLY A 57 16.76 4.23 4.41
N SER A 58 16.30 3.88 3.21
CA SER A 58 16.62 4.56 1.95
C SER A 58 15.38 4.68 1.06
N ASP A 59 15.61 4.85 -0.23
CA ASP A 59 14.57 5.09 -1.20
C ASP A 59 13.89 3.81 -1.69
N LEU A 60 12.67 3.99 -2.20
CA LEU A 60 12.01 3.01 -3.05
C LEU A 60 12.53 3.16 -4.47
N TYR A 61 12.96 2.06 -5.10
CA TYR A 61 13.42 2.05 -6.49
C TYR A 61 12.48 1.21 -7.35
N LEU A 62 11.89 1.80 -8.38
CA LEU A 62 11.23 1.07 -9.47
C LEU A 62 12.22 1.02 -10.65
N TYR A 63 12.68 -0.17 -11.06
CA TYR A 63 13.70 -0.32 -12.11
C TYR A 63 13.29 -1.26 -13.26
N ARG A 64 13.05 -0.68 -14.45
CA ARG A 64 12.72 -1.22 -15.79
C ARG A 64 11.30 -1.72 -15.88
N VAL A 65 10.42 -0.97 -15.23
CA VAL A 65 9.00 -1.24 -15.15
C VAL A 65 8.33 -0.69 -16.41
N HIS A 66 7.62 -1.53 -17.13
CA HIS A 66 6.77 -1.13 -18.25
C HIS A 66 5.35 -1.64 -18.03
N ASP A 67 4.38 -0.99 -18.67
CA ASP A 67 2.98 -1.43 -18.77
C ASP A 67 2.41 -1.96 -17.43
N SER A 68 2.65 -1.20 -16.36
CA SER A 68 2.35 -1.62 -14.99
C SER A 68 1.39 -0.67 -14.29
N ILE A 69 0.62 -1.22 -13.36
CA ILE A 69 -0.31 -0.48 -12.51
C ILE A 69 0.09 -0.59 -11.04
N PHE A 70 0.11 0.55 -10.38
CA PHE A 70 0.26 0.70 -8.94
C PHE A 70 -1.00 1.38 -8.43
N HIS A 71 -1.88 0.58 -7.84
CA HIS A 71 -3.16 1.02 -7.32
C HIS A 71 -3.18 0.92 -5.80
N ASN A 72 -3.67 1.96 -5.15
CA ASN A 72 -3.77 2.04 -3.69
C ASN A 72 -2.39 1.91 -2.99
N LEU A 73 -1.47 2.79 -3.36
CA LEU A 73 -0.10 2.81 -2.84
C LEU A 73 0.02 3.80 -1.68
N LEU A 74 0.46 3.31 -0.52
CA LEU A 74 0.73 4.10 0.66
C LEU A 74 2.22 4.04 1.03
N MET A 75 2.89 5.20 1.01
CA MET A 75 4.29 5.34 1.37
C MET A 75 4.47 6.31 2.53
N VAL A 76 4.97 5.82 3.66
CA VAL A 76 5.12 6.62 4.88
C VAL A 76 6.49 6.51 5.52
N ASN A 77 6.99 7.61 6.08
CA ASN A 77 8.25 7.69 6.81
C ASN A 77 9.42 6.97 6.10
N SER A 78 9.63 7.29 4.83
CA SER A 78 10.70 6.71 4.01
C SER A 78 11.69 7.80 3.58
N GLY A 79 12.87 7.43 3.07
CA GLY A 79 13.90 8.36 2.59
C GLY A 79 13.37 9.35 1.55
N SER A 80 13.30 8.90 0.30
CA SER A 80 12.60 9.50 -0.83
C SER A 80 11.95 8.39 -1.67
N TRP A 81 10.86 8.67 -2.36
CA TRP A 81 10.34 7.76 -3.38
C TRP A 81 11.07 8.06 -4.68
N LYS A 82 11.95 7.16 -5.12
CA LYS A 82 12.70 7.35 -6.35
C LYS A 82 12.22 6.43 -7.46
N ILE A 83 11.41 6.96 -8.35
CA ILE A 83 11.07 6.30 -9.61
C ILE A 83 12.23 6.59 -10.57
N PHE A 84 13.29 5.80 -10.48
CA PHE A 84 14.46 5.92 -11.35
C PHE A 84 14.21 5.23 -12.67
N HIS A 85 14.17 5.86 -13.86
CA HIS A 85 14.32 5.04 -15.08
C HIS A 85 14.76 5.67 -16.40
N ASN A 86 15.78 5.07 -17.04
CA ASN A 86 16.20 5.37 -18.42
C ASN A 86 15.34 4.73 -19.53
N THR A 87 14.32 3.93 -19.19
CA THR A 87 13.44 3.24 -20.15
C THR A 87 11.99 3.00 -19.71
N SER A 88 11.61 3.15 -18.43
CA SER A 88 10.23 2.86 -17.98
C SER A 88 9.16 3.72 -18.66
N THR A 89 8.15 3.06 -19.20
CA THR A 89 7.04 3.68 -19.94
C THR A 89 5.71 3.05 -19.55
N ASN A 90 4.61 3.78 -19.74
CA ASN A 90 3.25 3.25 -19.61
C ASN A 90 2.92 2.79 -18.18
N LEU A 91 3.20 3.65 -17.20
CA LEU A 91 2.91 3.37 -15.79
C LEU A 91 1.64 4.10 -15.35
N ILE A 92 0.74 3.40 -14.66
CA ILE A 92 -0.44 4.00 -14.02
C ILE A 92 -0.26 3.94 -12.51
N PHE A 93 -0.35 5.10 -11.88
CA PHE A 93 -0.40 5.28 -10.44
C PHE A 93 -1.78 5.80 -10.07
N SER A 94 -2.55 5.04 -9.30
CA SER A 94 -3.91 5.40 -8.87
C SER A 94 -4.04 5.29 -7.36
N ASN A 95 -4.71 6.25 -6.72
CA ASN A 95 -4.87 6.29 -5.26
C ASN A 95 -3.51 6.18 -4.55
N VAL A 96 -2.72 7.23 -4.67
CA VAL A 96 -1.36 7.29 -4.11
C VAL A 96 -1.32 8.21 -2.91
N ALA A 97 -0.75 7.76 -1.79
CA ALA A 97 -0.50 8.56 -0.61
C ALA A 97 0.98 8.49 -0.20
N VAL A 98 1.66 9.63 -0.14
CA VAL A 98 3.12 9.70 0.10
C VAL A 98 3.46 10.87 1.01
N ASN A 99 4.22 10.64 2.10
CA ASN A 99 4.73 11.73 2.97
C ASN A 99 6.23 12.01 2.83
N THR A 100 6.78 11.67 1.68
CA THR A 100 8.18 11.87 1.33
C THR A 100 8.28 12.53 -0.04
N ALA A 101 9.46 13.02 -0.41
CA ALA A 101 9.73 13.49 -1.77
C ALA A 101 9.49 12.38 -2.81
N ILE A 102 9.03 12.77 -4.00
CA ILE A 102 8.83 11.92 -5.18
C ILE A 102 9.84 12.36 -6.24
N ASP A 103 10.92 11.60 -6.39
CA ASP A 103 11.93 11.85 -7.42
C ASP A 103 11.67 10.94 -8.63
N LEU A 104 11.41 11.57 -9.77
CA LEU A 104 11.09 10.98 -11.05
C LEU A 104 12.32 11.16 -11.97
N TYR A 105 12.89 10.06 -12.47
CA TYR A 105 14.05 10.14 -13.37
C TYR A 105 13.76 9.52 -14.73
N ASP A 106 14.12 10.22 -15.80
CA ASP A 106 14.19 9.74 -17.20
C ASP A 106 12.93 9.03 -17.76
N GLY A 107 11.78 9.16 -17.09
CA GLY A 107 10.51 8.53 -17.46
C GLY A 107 9.72 9.24 -18.56
N ASP A 108 8.85 8.49 -19.24
CA ASP A 108 7.84 9.01 -20.17
C ASP A 108 6.56 8.17 -20.12
N ASN A 109 5.44 8.77 -20.50
CA ASN A 109 4.10 8.19 -20.45
C ASN A 109 3.72 7.59 -19.08
N TRP A 110 3.85 8.39 -18.02
CA TRP A 110 3.35 8.03 -16.68
C TRP A 110 2.05 8.77 -16.40
N LYS A 111 1.09 8.07 -15.82
CA LYS A 111 -0.21 8.62 -15.43
C LYS A 111 -0.38 8.52 -13.92
N PHE A 112 -0.58 9.66 -13.27
CA PHE A 112 -1.16 9.72 -11.93
C PHE A 112 -2.64 10.05 -12.06
N THR A 113 -3.50 9.28 -11.41
CA THR A 113 -4.96 9.38 -11.53
C THR A 113 -5.66 9.18 -10.18
N ASN A 114 -6.93 9.57 -10.12
CA ASN A 114 -7.75 9.55 -8.90
C ASN A 114 -7.13 10.36 -7.76
N ALA A 115 -6.92 9.81 -6.57
CA ALA A 115 -6.37 10.57 -5.45
C ALA A 115 -4.82 10.57 -5.45
N LEU A 116 -4.23 11.75 -5.26
CA LEU A 116 -2.81 11.93 -4.91
C LEU A 116 -2.68 12.73 -3.61
N LEU A 117 -2.43 12.01 -2.51
CA LEU A 117 -2.29 12.55 -1.16
C LEU A 117 -0.80 12.76 -0.85
N LEU A 118 -0.43 14.00 -0.58
CA LEU A 118 0.94 14.44 -0.37
C LEU A 118 1.10 14.97 1.06
N GLY A 119 2.14 14.49 1.73
CA GLY A 119 2.50 14.96 3.07
C GLY A 119 2.95 16.42 3.08
N SER A 120 3.14 16.97 4.29
CA SER A 120 3.59 18.37 4.50
C SER A 120 4.88 18.74 3.76
N ASP A 121 5.80 17.80 3.63
CA ASP A 121 7.15 18.05 3.11
C ASP A 121 7.39 17.34 1.76
N THR A 122 6.31 16.90 1.10
CA THR A 122 6.42 16.22 -0.19
C THR A 122 6.69 17.21 -1.32
N THR A 123 7.80 17.00 -2.01
CA THR A 123 8.16 17.67 -3.26
C THR A 123 8.24 16.66 -4.39
N CYS A 124 7.92 17.06 -5.62
CA CYS A 124 8.18 16.23 -6.80
C CYS A 124 9.37 16.77 -7.55
N ASN A 125 10.37 15.95 -7.83
CA ASN A 125 11.55 16.36 -8.58
C ASN A 125 11.64 15.53 -9.84
N TYR A 126 11.68 16.17 -11.00
CA TYR A 126 11.96 15.47 -12.25
C TYR A 126 13.39 15.74 -12.72
N THR A 127 14.10 14.69 -13.12
CA THR A 127 15.40 14.77 -13.78
C THR A 127 15.43 13.83 -14.99
N GLY A 128 15.39 14.39 -16.20
CA GLY A 128 15.54 13.60 -17.42
C GLY A 128 15.10 14.30 -18.70
N PRO A 129 15.19 13.63 -19.87
CA PRO A 129 14.82 14.20 -21.16
C PRO A 129 13.35 14.00 -21.57
N GLY A 130 12.60 13.16 -20.85
CA GLY A 130 11.19 12.86 -21.12
C GLY A 130 10.25 14.05 -20.87
N THR A 131 9.09 14.02 -21.52
CA THR A 131 8.13 15.14 -21.50
C THR A 131 6.81 14.82 -20.81
N ASN A 132 6.43 13.53 -20.69
CA ASN A 132 5.20 13.09 -20.02
C ASN A 132 5.50 12.22 -18.78
N TYR A 133 6.28 12.76 -17.84
CA TYR A 133 6.63 12.09 -16.59
C TYR A 133 5.56 12.18 -15.48
N GLY A 134 4.33 12.53 -15.85
CA GLY A 134 3.15 12.44 -14.98
C GLY A 134 2.97 13.59 -13.97
N LEU A 135 4.02 14.05 -13.28
CA LEU A 135 3.94 15.12 -12.27
C LEU A 135 4.98 16.21 -12.49
N GLN A 136 4.55 17.47 -12.47
CA GLN A 136 5.41 18.64 -12.65
C GLN A 136 6.45 18.78 -11.53
N SER A 137 7.71 18.97 -11.94
CA SER A 137 8.84 19.23 -11.04
C SER A 137 8.61 20.50 -10.19
N GLY A 138 8.90 20.41 -8.89
CA GLY A 138 8.74 21.44 -7.87
C GLY A 138 7.33 21.54 -7.28
N THR A 139 6.27 21.16 -8.01
CA THR A 139 4.88 21.43 -7.59
C THR A 139 4.01 20.19 -7.41
N CYS A 140 4.41 19.03 -7.94
CA CYS A 140 3.59 17.82 -7.98
C CYS A 140 2.24 17.99 -8.72
N LEU A 141 2.07 19.04 -9.54
CA LEU A 141 0.85 19.19 -10.34
C LEU A 141 0.82 18.17 -11.48
N ASN A 142 -0.37 17.88 -12.00
CA ASN A 142 -0.51 16.96 -13.12
C ASN A 142 0.27 17.47 -14.34
N GLN A 143 0.98 16.55 -14.99
CA GLN A 143 1.68 16.80 -16.25
C GLN A 143 1.42 15.66 -17.24
N GLY A 144 1.35 15.99 -18.53
CA GLY A 144 1.07 15.00 -19.57
C GLY A 144 -0.37 14.48 -19.46
N ILE A 145 -0.51 13.17 -19.28
CA ILE A 145 -1.82 12.48 -19.23
C ILE A 145 -2.39 12.31 -17.82
N SER A 146 -1.68 12.77 -16.78
CA SER A 146 -2.17 12.68 -15.41
C SER A 146 -3.41 13.56 -15.18
N ASP A 147 -4.33 13.04 -14.39
CA ASP A 147 -5.61 13.66 -14.04
C ASP A 147 -5.93 13.48 -12.54
N ALA A 148 -4.90 13.23 -11.72
CA ALA A 148 -5.06 13.08 -10.28
C ALA A 148 -5.61 14.35 -9.61
N THR A 149 -6.40 14.16 -8.57
CA THR A 149 -6.83 15.21 -7.66
C THR A 149 -5.82 15.31 -6.53
N HIS A 150 -5.21 16.49 -6.38
CA HIS A 150 -4.09 16.71 -5.48
C HIS A 150 -4.51 17.23 -4.11
N TYR A 151 -3.94 16.65 -3.07
CA TYR A 151 -4.10 17.11 -1.69
C TYR A 151 -2.75 17.14 -1.02
N ALA A 152 -2.24 18.34 -0.73
CA ALA A 152 -0.93 18.54 -0.11
C ALA A 152 -1.06 19.05 1.32
N GLY A 153 0.03 18.98 2.08
CA GLY A 153 0.02 19.46 3.47
C GLY A 153 -0.58 18.48 4.47
N LEU A 154 -0.80 17.22 4.06
CA LEU A 154 -1.45 16.22 4.90
C LEU A 154 -0.45 15.66 5.94
N ASN A 155 -0.99 15.19 7.06
CA ASN A 155 -0.20 14.56 8.12
C ASN A 155 -0.64 13.12 8.33
N PHE A 156 0.21 12.17 7.94
CA PHE A 156 -0.06 10.73 8.07
C PHE A 156 0.46 10.14 9.39
N ASN A 157 1.21 10.91 10.19
CA ASN A 157 1.85 10.39 11.41
C ASN A 157 0.80 9.94 12.44
N ASN A 158 -0.39 10.54 12.43
CA ASN A 158 -1.47 10.18 13.33
C ASN A 158 -2.42 9.11 12.77
N SER A 159 -2.18 8.59 11.57
CA SER A 159 -3.11 7.66 10.92
C SER A 159 -2.98 6.23 11.42
N PHE A 160 -1.79 5.81 11.87
CA PHE A 160 -1.52 4.45 12.32
C PHE A 160 -1.62 4.32 13.83
N TYR A 161 -1.94 3.12 14.32
CA TYR A 161 -1.95 2.83 15.77
C TYR A 161 -0.56 3.07 16.36
N GLY A 162 0.40 2.38 15.78
CA GLY A 162 1.81 2.61 15.95
C GLY A 162 2.50 1.78 17.01
N LYS A 163 3.39 2.38 17.82
CA LYS A 163 4.21 1.63 18.76
C LYS A 163 3.32 0.92 19.77
N VAL A 164 3.49 -0.39 19.88
CA VAL A 164 2.68 -1.27 20.71
C VAL A 164 3.31 -1.38 22.10
N GLY A 165 2.51 -1.18 23.15
CA GLY A 165 2.93 -1.36 24.55
C GLY A 165 2.65 -2.74 25.14
N SER A 166 1.89 -3.59 24.43
CA SER A 166 1.53 -4.95 24.84
C SER A 166 1.08 -5.79 23.66
N ASP A 167 1.49 -7.04 23.58
CA ASP A 167 1.02 -8.05 22.64
C ASP A 167 0.97 -9.39 23.39
N SER A 168 -0.20 -10.00 23.51
CA SER A 168 -0.39 -11.21 24.31
C SER A 168 0.13 -12.49 23.66
N LEU A 169 0.37 -12.48 22.34
CA LEU A 169 0.96 -13.60 21.63
C LEU A 169 2.49 -13.48 21.56
N ASN A 170 3.01 -12.25 21.60
CA ASN A 170 4.44 -12.01 21.62
C ASN A 170 5.05 -12.38 22.99
N PRO A 171 6.12 -13.19 23.04
CA PRO A 171 6.69 -13.64 24.31
C PRO A 171 7.50 -12.56 25.05
N PHE A 172 7.77 -11.40 24.43
CA PHE A 172 8.55 -10.32 25.03
C PHE A 172 7.65 -9.30 25.74
N ASP A 173 8.16 -8.73 26.83
CA ASP A 173 7.52 -7.59 27.48
C ASP A 173 7.70 -6.32 26.62
N LEU A 174 6.63 -5.92 25.93
CA LEU A 174 6.63 -4.76 25.03
C LEU A 174 6.41 -3.42 25.75
N SER A 175 6.33 -3.41 27.08
CA SER A 175 6.27 -2.15 27.85
C SER A 175 7.58 -1.36 27.76
N ALA A 176 8.68 -2.02 27.36
CA ALA A 176 9.97 -1.40 27.08
C ALA A 176 10.55 -1.92 25.76
N PRO A 177 11.42 -1.13 25.09
CA PRO A 177 12.16 -1.61 23.94
C PRO A 177 13.08 -2.78 24.29
N VAL A 178 13.25 -3.70 23.35
CA VAL A 178 13.98 -4.96 23.50
C VAL A 178 15.26 -4.91 22.67
N ASP A 179 16.39 -5.41 23.17
CA ASP A 179 17.62 -5.48 22.38
C ASP A 179 17.47 -6.47 21.21
N PHE A 180 17.96 -6.12 20.03
CA PHE A 180 17.97 -7.00 18.86
C PHE A 180 18.50 -8.40 19.17
N ALA A 181 19.53 -8.53 20.01
CA ALA A 181 20.10 -9.81 20.38
C ALA A 181 19.07 -10.77 21.02
N GLN A 182 18.02 -10.25 21.65
CA GLN A 182 16.97 -11.05 22.28
C GLN A 182 15.94 -11.57 21.27
N ILE A 183 15.63 -10.77 20.24
CA ILE A 183 14.65 -11.10 19.20
C ILE A 183 15.28 -11.79 17.98
N SER A 184 16.60 -11.71 17.83
CA SER A 184 17.33 -12.40 16.77
C SER A 184 17.16 -13.92 16.91
N ALA A 185 16.85 -14.58 15.80
CA ALA A 185 16.67 -16.03 15.74
C ALA A 185 17.89 -16.69 15.10
N THR A 186 18.36 -17.78 15.68
CA THR A 186 19.46 -18.58 15.11
C THR A 186 18.97 -19.73 14.23
N ASN A 187 17.68 -20.02 14.29
CA ASN A 187 17.01 -21.08 13.54
C ASN A 187 15.54 -20.73 13.25
N PHE A 188 14.90 -21.52 12.39
CA PHE A 188 13.53 -21.27 11.93
C PHE A 188 12.46 -21.38 13.04
N LEU A 189 12.63 -22.30 14.00
CA LEU A 189 11.67 -22.45 15.10
C LEU A 189 11.70 -21.22 16.01
N GLU A 190 12.90 -20.73 16.34
CA GLU A 190 13.07 -19.47 17.08
C GLU A 190 12.51 -18.27 16.33
N LEU A 191 12.59 -18.26 14.99
CA LEU A 191 12.03 -17.19 14.16
C LEU A 191 10.51 -17.12 14.33
N PHE A 192 9.83 -18.26 14.30
CA PHE A 192 8.38 -18.30 14.47
C PHE A 192 7.97 -17.83 15.87
N ASP A 193 8.63 -18.35 16.91
CA ASP A 193 8.30 -18.04 18.31
C ASP A 193 8.60 -16.58 18.71
N LYS A 194 9.69 -15.99 18.17
CA LYS A 194 10.17 -14.66 18.61
C LYS A 194 9.86 -13.52 17.65
N ALA A 195 9.93 -13.79 16.34
CA ALA A 195 9.89 -12.75 15.32
C ALA A 195 8.55 -12.67 14.58
N LEU A 196 7.69 -13.69 14.69
CA LEU A 196 6.40 -13.76 13.97
C LEU A 196 5.18 -13.93 14.89
N ALA A 197 5.37 -14.17 16.19
CA ALA A 197 4.29 -14.28 17.16
C ALA A 197 3.70 -12.89 17.49
N PHE A 198 2.68 -12.48 16.72
CA PHE A 198 1.95 -11.24 16.93
C PHE A 198 0.44 -11.48 16.93
N GLU A 199 -0.30 -10.71 17.72
CA GLU A 199 -1.78 -10.70 17.71
C GLU A 199 -2.40 -10.31 16.36
N SER A 200 -1.65 -9.56 15.55
CA SER A 200 -2.10 -9.11 14.24
C SER A 200 -0.98 -9.28 13.23
N LEU A 201 -1.34 -9.70 12.02
CA LEU A 201 -0.42 -9.75 10.90
C LEU A 201 0.18 -8.35 10.63
N PHE A 202 -0.55 -7.28 10.89
CA PHE A 202 -0.07 -5.91 10.68
C PHE A 202 0.93 -5.41 11.73
N ARG A 203 1.46 -6.28 12.60
CA ARG A 203 2.53 -5.93 13.53
C ARG A 203 3.89 -6.41 13.03
N THR A 204 4.90 -5.57 13.20
CA THR A 204 6.29 -5.93 12.87
C THR A 204 7.27 -5.37 13.90
N TRP A 205 8.44 -5.99 14.02
CA TRP A 205 9.59 -5.39 14.68
C TRP A 205 10.14 -4.22 13.88
N GLY A 206 10.55 -3.16 14.56
CA GLY A 206 11.22 -1.99 13.99
C GLY A 206 12.16 -1.35 15.01
N ARG A 207 13.00 -0.42 14.55
CA ARG A 207 13.89 0.32 15.45
C ARG A 207 13.09 1.13 16.44
N ASP A 208 13.46 1.05 17.70
CA ASP A 208 12.87 1.91 18.70
C ASP A 208 13.18 3.39 18.42
N ALA A 209 12.18 4.24 18.60
CA ALA A 209 12.30 5.68 18.42
C ALA A 209 11.49 6.41 19.49
N SER A 210 11.96 7.61 19.84
CA SER A 210 11.29 8.48 20.81
C SER A 210 10.03 9.13 20.25
N ALA A 211 9.94 9.28 18.93
CA ALA A 211 8.76 9.76 18.23
C ALA A 211 8.32 8.76 17.15
N TRP A 212 6.99 8.58 17.06
CA TRP A 212 6.38 7.81 15.99
C TRP A 212 6.62 8.51 14.63
N HIS A 213 7.16 7.76 13.66
CA HIS A 213 7.42 8.19 12.28
C HIS A 213 8.47 9.29 12.09
N ASP A 214 9.54 9.29 12.89
CA ASP A 214 10.74 10.07 12.57
C ASP A 214 11.80 9.25 11.82
N SER A 215 12.87 9.92 11.40
CA SER A 215 13.98 9.27 10.68
C SER A 215 14.77 8.26 11.53
N SER A 216 14.67 8.30 12.87
CA SER A 216 15.34 7.35 13.76
C SER A 216 14.67 5.98 13.79
N SER A 217 13.35 5.93 13.53
CA SER A 217 12.58 4.68 13.40
C SER A 217 12.75 3.95 12.06
N ARG A 218 13.49 4.53 11.10
CA ARG A 218 13.68 3.96 9.75
C ARG A 218 14.71 2.83 9.72
N ALA A 219 14.56 1.94 8.73
CA ALA A 219 15.44 0.80 8.49
C ALA A 219 15.25 -0.34 9.53
N PRO A 220 15.90 -1.50 9.36
CA PRO A 220 15.65 -2.65 10.19
C PRO A 220 16.29 -2.49 11.56
N CYS A 221 15.68 -3.11 12.57
CA CYS A 221 16.34 -3.40 13.83
C CYS A 221 17.19 -4.65 13.63
N SER A 222 18.48 -4.49 13.34
CA SER A 222 19.29 -5.59 12.78
C SER A 222 20.67 -5.76 13.42
N THR A 223 20.98 -5.00 14.48
CA THR A 223 22.32 -4.98 15.10
C THR A 223 22.23 -5.14 16.60
N ASN A 224 23.06 -6.01 17.19
CA ASN A 224 23.13 -6.17 18.65
C ASN A 224 23.42 -4.82 19.34
N GLY A 225 22.76 -4.55 20.46
CA GLY A 225 22.82 -3.23 21.12
C GLY A 225 21.79 -2.24 20.60
N GLN A 226 21.09 -2.56 19.50
CA GLN A 226 19.99 -1.76 18.99
C GLN A 226 18.70 -2.12 19.71
N LEU A 227 17.98 -1.12 20.19
CA LEU A 227 16.66 -1.29 20.78
C LEU A 227 15.60 -1.38 19.68
N CYS A 228 14.73 -2.37 19.81
CA CYS A 228 13.63 -2.67 18.92
C CYS A 228 12.31 -2.51 19.66
N SER A 229 11.27 -2.10 18.93
CA SER A 229 9.90 -2.05 19.40
C SER A 229 8.98 -2.71 18.37
N VAL A 230 7.77 -3.06 18.79
CA VAL A 230 6.72 -3.56 17.88
C VAL A 230 5.88 -2.38 17.39
N TYR A 231 5.64 -2.37 16.08
CA TYR A 231 4.91 -1.34 15.35
C TYR A 231 3.65 -1.97 14.76
N ASP A 232 2.48 -1.37 15.01
CA ASP A 232 1.20 -1.79 14.44
C ASP A 232 0.78 -0.85 13.31
N TRP A 233 0.71 -1.42 12.11
CA TRP A 233 0.43 -0.72 10.85
C TRP A 233 -1.06 -0.63 10.53
N ARG A 234 -1.94 -1.05 11.43
CA ARG A 234 -3.38 -0.81 11.29
C ARG A 234 -3.69 0.66 11.46
N LEU A 235 -4.72 1.11 10.75
CA LEU A 235 -5.18 2.49 10.84
C LEU A 235 -5.98 2.70 12.14
N LYS A 236 -5.84 3.87 12.76
CA LYS A 236 -6.64 4.27 13.91
C LYS A 236 -8.08 4.49 13.51
N LYS A 237 -9.02 4.14 14.37
CA LYS A 237 -10.44 4.47 14.19
C LYS A 237 -10.69 5.98 14.07
N THR A 238 -9.85 6.80 14.69
CA THR A 238 -9.93 8.27 14.63
C THR A 238 -9.23 8.89 13.42
N ASP A 239 -8.57 8.08 12.58
CA ASP A 239 -7.94 8.59 11.38
C ASP A 239 -9.00 9.08 10.39
N MET A 240 -8.70 10.22 9.76
CA MET A 240 -9.58 10.93 8.83
C MET A 240 -8.90 11.14 7.46
N VAL A 241 -7.66 10.66 7.29
CA VAL A 241 -6.84 10.95 6.11
C VAL A 241 -6.67 9.71 5.23
N LEU A 242 -6.33 8.57 5.82
CA LEU A 242 -6.05 7.32 5.09
C LEU A 242 -7.19 6.30 5.24
N ARG A 243 -7.91 6.31 6.37
CA ARG A 243 -9.00 5.39 6.68
C ARG A 243 -10.28 5.85 6.03
N ASN A 244 -10.90 5.00 5.23
CA ASN A 244 -12.21 5.19 4.61
C ASN A 244 -12.37 6.56 3.95
N THR A 245 -11.32 7.02 3.28
CA THR A 245 -11.29 8.34 2.64
C THR A 245 -11.85 8.20 1.23
N SER A 246 -12.64 9.16 0.81
CA SER A 246 -13.18 9.19 -0.54
C SER A 246 -12.07 9.49 -1.55
N HIS A 247 -12.39 9.34 -2.83
CA HIS A 247 -11.49 9.69 -3.93
C HIS A 247 -11.15 11.18 -3.99
N ASP A 248 -11.88 12.02 -3.27
CA ASP A 248 -11.51 13.41 -3.06
C ASP A 248 -10.46 13.57 -1.94
N GLY A 249 -9.92 12.50 -1.39
CA GLY A 249 -8.77 12.56 -0.48
C GLY A 249 -8.97 13.33 0.83
N ILE A 250 -10.15 13.90 1.10
CA ILE A 250 -10.40 14.78 2.26
C ILE A 250 -11.68 14.43 3.01
N ASN A 251 -12.68 13.87 2.32
CA ASN A 251 -13.93 13.48 2.94
C ASN A 251 -13.89 11.99 3.28
N GLN A 252 -14.58 11.63 4.36
CA GLN A 252 -14.81 10.23 4.69
C GLN A 252 -15.96 9.68 3.82
N ASN A 253 -15.85 8.45 3.36
CA ASN A 253 -16.94 7.75 2.70
C ASN A 253 -18.08 7.46 3.69
N SER A 254 -19.29 7.29 3.16
CA SER A 254 -20.39 6.72 3.93
C SER A 254 -20.03 5.32 4.43
N ALA A 255 -20.52 4.95 5.61
CA ALA A 255 -20.33 3.61 6.16
C ALA A 255 -20.94 2.53 5.25
N PHE A 256 -20.28 1.38 5.18
CA PHE A 256 -20.87 0.17 4.61
C PHE A 256 -21.96 -0.36 5.54
N VAL A 257 -23.13 -0.70 4.99
CA VAL A 257 -24.24 -1.32 5.74
C VAL A 257 -24.88 -2.41 4.87
N ALA A 258 -24.86 -3.65 5.36
CA ALA A 258 -25.41 -4.79 4.64
C ALA A 258 -26.92 -4.65 4.38
N GLY A 259 -27.35 -5.14 3.21
CA GLY A 259 -28.74 -5.03 2.75
C GLY A 259 -29.20 -3.63 2.33
N THR A 260 -28.31 -2.63 2.35
CA THR A 260 -28.58 -1.25 1.87
C THR A 260 -27.73 -0.93 0.65
N PRO A 261 -28.01 0.15 -0.11
CA PRO A 261 -27.12 0.62 -1.18
C PRO A 261 -25.66 0.70 -0.73
N CYS A 262 -24.74 0.17 -1.53
CA CYS A 262 -23.31 0.31 -1.28
C CYS A 262 -22.89 1.79 -1.16
N PRO A 263 -21.81 2.10 -0.41
CA PRO A 263 -21.23 3.43 -0.41
C PRO A 263 -20.97 3.93 -1.84
N PRO A 264 -21.26 5.20 -2.19
CA PRO A 264 -20.96 5.75 -3.52
C PRO A 264 -19.48 5.70 -3.92
N ALA A 265 -18.61 5.43 -2.94
CA ALA A 265 -17.19 5.21 -3.14
C ALA A 265 -16.89 3.91 -3.92
N VAL A 266 -17.82 2.96 -3.99
CA VAL A 266 -17.63 1.67 -4.66
C VAL A 266 -18.81 1.36 -5.59
N ASP A 267 -19.42 2.39 -6.18
CA ASP A 267 -20.41 2.19 -7.25
C ASP A 267 -19.74 1.68 -8.53
N GLY A 268 -20.51 1.03 -9.42
CA GLY A 268 -20.02 0.44 -10.66
C GLY A 268 -19.39 1.41 -11.68
N ASN A 269 -19.54 2.72 -11.48
CA ASN A 269 -18.88 3.74 -12.30
C ASN A 269 -17.60 4.27 -11.65
N ARG A 270 -17.27 3.88 -10.41
CA ARG A 270 -15.98 4.11 -9.76
C ARG A 270 -14.97 3.07 -10.20
N ALA A 271 -14.67 3.09 -11.48
CA ALA A 271 -13.79 2.12 -12.12
C ALA A 271 -12.58 2.77 -12.80
N LEU A 272 -11.55 1.96 -13.00
CA LEU A 272 -10.36 2.30 -13.76
C LEU A 272 -10.13 1.21 -14.81
N THR A 273 -9.74 1.63 -16.00
CA THR A 273 -9.36 0.73 -17.08
C THR A 273 -7.83 0.67 -17.17
N ASN A 274 -7.25 -0.52 -17.03
CA ASN A 274 -5.83 -0.74 -17.28
C ASN A 274 -5.60 -0.85 -18.79
N SER A 275 -5.43 0.29 -19.45
CA SER A 275 -5.23 0.37 -20.91
C SER A 275 -3.82 -0.01 -21.39
N HIS A 276 -2.91 -0.32 -20.48
CA HIS A 276 -1.52 -0.64 -20.83
C HIS A 276 -1.21 -2.14 -20.73
N ALA A 277 -2.00 -2.90 -19.97
CA ALA A 277 -1.90 -4.34 -19.98
C ALA A 277 -2.21 -4.95 -21.36
N ILE A 278 -1.63 -6.11 -21.64
CA ILE A 278 -1.87 -6.91 -22.86
C ILE A 278 -3.37 -7.21 -23.03
N SER A 279 -4.07 -7.45 -21.92
CA SER A 279 -5.52 -7.52 -21.84
C SER A 279 -6.03 -6.32 -21.06
N THR A 280 -6.84 -5.49 -21.71
CA THR A 280 -7.50 -4.37 -21.04
C THR A 280 -8.51 -4.89 -20.04
N SER A 281 -8.27 -4.67 -18.75
CA SER A 281 -9.19 -4.94 -17.63
C SER A 281 -9.83 -3.63 -17.16
N THR A 282 -11.08 -3.71 -16.67
CA THR A 282 -11.78 -2.57 -16.07
C THR A 282 -12.35 -2.97 -14.73
N PHE A 283 -11.81 -2.38 -13.69
CA PHE A 283 -12.01 -2.81 -12.31
C PHE A 283 -12.37 -1.64 -11.39
N LEU A 284 -12.96 -1.95 -10.24
CA LEU A 284 -13.38 -0.97 -9.25
C LEU A 284 -12.22 -0.39 -8.43
N LEU A 285 -12.30 0.91 -8.13
CA LEU A 285 -11.22 1.67 -7.48
C LEU A 285 -11.08 1.51 -5.97
N ASN A 286 -12.14 1.08 -5.27
CA ASN A 286 -12.14 0.91 -3.82
C ASN A 286 -12.58 -0.50 -3.45
N SER A 287 -12.13 -1.47 -4.22
CA SER A 287 -12.32 -2.87 -3.89
C SER A 287 -11.19 -3.71 -4.45
N VAL A 288 -11.02 -4.87 -3.83
CA VAL A 288 -10.17 -5.95 -4.33
C VAL A 288 -11.06 -7.16 -4.56
N GLU A 289 -10.75 -7.98 -5.56
CA GLU A 289 -11.38 -9.29 -5.74
C GLU A 289 -11.11 -10.14 -4.50
N ILE A 290 -12.10 -10.94 -4.09
CA ILE A 290 -11.91 -11.97 -3.07
C ILE A 290 -11.27 -13.16 -3.75
N LEU A 291 -10.11 -13.56 -3.24
CA LEU A 291 -9.32 -14.61 -3.88
C LEU A 291 -9.70 -16.00 -3.36
N GLU A 292 -9.53 -17.00 -4.23
CA GLU A 292 -9.77 -18.41 -4.00
C GLU A 292 -11.23 -18.78 -3.67
N ASP A 293 -12.20 -18.01 -4.18
CA ASP A 293 -13.63 -18.27 -4.02
C ASP A 293 -14.30 -18.91 -5.25
N ASP A 294 -13.50 -19.21 -6.29
CA ASP A 294 -13.90 -19.79 -7.57
C ASP A 294 -14.79 -18.85 -8.43
N ILE A 295 -14.78 -17.54 -8.19
CA ILE A 295 -15.53 -16.52 -8.93
C ILE A 295 -14.57 -15.45 -9.47
N GLY A 296 -14.52 -15.31 -10.80
CA GLY A 296 -13.66 -14.30 -11.45
C GLY A 296 -12.45 -14.93 -12.11
N ASP A 297 -11.37 -14.16 -12.22
CA ASP A 297 -10.09 -14.59 -12.78
C ASP A 297 -8.92 -14.61 -11.79
N GLU A 298 -9.19 -14.28 -10.52
CA GLU A 298 -8.32 -14.46 -9.35
C GLU A 298 -7.04 -13.60 -9.44
N ASP A 299 -7.13 -12.44 -10.10
CA ASP A 299 -6.04 -11.51 -10.33
C ASP A 299 -5.96 -10.37 -9.30
N GLY A 300 -6.98 -10.23 -8.44
CA GLY A 300 -7.10 -9.25 -7.36
C GLY A 300 -7.80 -7.96 -7.76
N LEU A 301 -8.06 -7.73 -9.05
CA LEU A 301 -8.81 -6.60 -9.57
C LEU A 301 -10.30 -6.94 -9.53
N CYS A 302 -11.11 -6.16 -8.81
CA CYS A 302 -12.55 -6.40 -8.79
C CYS A 302 -13.24 -5.94 -10.08
N GLU A 303 -13.56 -6.86 -10.97
CA GLU A 303 -14.25 -6.68 -12.25
C GLU A 303 -15.74 -7.06 -12.19
N SER A 304 -16.38 -7.25 -13.35
CA SER A 304 -17.81 -7.57 -13.41
C SER A 304 -18.08 -9.05 -13.17
N ASN A 305 -19.15 -9.34 -12.44
CA ASN A 305 -19.57 -10.70 -12.06
C ASN A 305 -18.63 -11.39 -11.04
N GLU A 306 -17.99 -10.60 -10.18
CA GLU A 306 -17.07 -11.07 -9.14
C GLU A 306 -17.57 -10.79 -7.72
N ASP A 307 -17.04 -11.55 -6.78
CA ASP A 307 -17.18 -11.32 -5.36
C ASP A 307 -15.99 -10.45 -4.90
N CYS A 308 -16.28 -9.32 -4.29
CA CYS A 308 -15.27 -8.30 -4.00
C CYS A 308 -15.35 -7.77 -2.59
N LEU A 309 -14.20 -7.37 -2.06
CA LEU A 309 -14.05 -6.78 -0.74
C LEU A 309 -13.89 -5.26 -0.86
N TYR A 310 -14.78 -4.52 -0.20
CA TYR A 310 -14.71 -3.06 -0.11
C TYR A 310 -13.41 -2.64 0.59
N SER A 311 -12.54 -1.95 -0.14
CA SER A 311 -11.20 -1.58 0.27
C SER A 311 -10.95 -0.05 0.19
N PRO A 312 -11.65 0.76 1.00
CA PRO A 312 -11.59 2.22 0.89
C PRO A 312 -10.40 2.86 1.62
N ASN A 313 -9.61 2.09 2.35
CA ASN A 313 -8.45 2.62 3.06
C ASN A 313 -7.25 2.71 2.12
N PHE A 314 -6.39 3.69 2.33
CA PHE A 314 -5.09 3.71 1.67
C PHE A 314 -4.18 2.59 2.22
N GLY A 315 -3.60 1.78 1.33
CA GLY A 315 -2.73 0.66 1.67
C GLY A 315 -3.45 -0.67 1.94
N PRO A 316 -2.76 -1.68 2.53
CA PRO A 316 -3.26 -3.05 2.66
C PRO A 316 -4.25 -3.28 3.79
N TYR A 317 -4.29 -2.42 4.81
CA TYR A 317 -5.22 -2.59 5.93
C TYR A 317 -6.62 -2.11 5.54
N GLN A 318 -7.57 -3.02 5.38
CA GLN A 318 -8.96 -2.71 4.98
C GLN A 318 -9.99 -2.94 6.09
N GLY A 319 -9.56 -3.46 7.24
CA GLY A 319 -10.41 -3.76 8.38
C GLY A 319 -10.13 -5.15 8.98
N GLU A 320 -10.98 -5.57 9.91
CA GLU A 320 -10.86 -6.85 10.61
C GLU A 320 -12.23 -7.50 10.84
N GLY A 321 -12.19 -8.81 11.11
CA GLY A 321 -13.36 -9.66 11.35
C GLY A 321 -13.76 -10.48 10.13
N ASP A 322 -14.80 -11.30 10.29
CA ASP A 322 -15.34 -12.13 9.22
C ASP A 322 -16.24 -11.27 8.31
N TYR A 323 -15.75 -10.96 7.10
CA TYR A 323 -16.48 -10.15 6.13
C TYR A 323 -17.64 -10.92 5.47
N PHE A 324 -17.62 -12.26 5.42
CA PHE A 324 -18.75 -13.04 4.93
C PHE A 324 -19.94 -12.93 5.88
N SER A 325 -19.67 -13.04 7.19
CA SER A 325 -20.71 -12.86 8.23
C SER A 325 -21.27 -11.44 8.29
N ASN A 326 -20.56 -10.43 7.78
CA ASN A 326 -21.06 -9.06 7.71
C ASN A 326 -22.12 -8.89 6.61
N GLY A 327 -22.15 -9.79 5.61
CA GLY A 327 -23.06 -9.75 4.47
C GLY A 327 -22.67 -8.71 3.42
N THR A 328 -23.49 -8.62 2.36
CA THR A 328 -23.25 -7.73 1.22
C THR A 328 -24.14 -6.49 1.23
N CYS A 329 -23.69 -5.42 0.58
CA CYS A 329 -24.54 -4.29 0.22
C CYS A 329 -25.20 -4.50 -1.15
N ILE A 330 -26.25 -3.74 -1.44
CA ILE A 330 -26.90 -3.72 -2.74
C ILE A 330 -26.00 -2.92 -3.69
N PHE A 331 -25.28 -3.61 -4.57
CA PHE A 331 -24.37 -2.98 -5.52
C PHE A 331 -25.11 -2.15 -6.59
N GLN A 332 -24.58 -0.97 -6.91
CA GLN A 332 -25.08 -0.13 -8.01
C GLN A 332 -24.26 -0.41 -9.26
N ASN A 333 -24.86 -1.09 -10.24
CA ASN A 333 -24.21 -1.36 -11.52
C ASN A 333 -23.83 -0.06 -12.27
N GLY A 334 -22.75 -0.15 -13.03
CA GLY A 334 -22.24 0.91 -13.92
C GLY A 334 -21.40 0.29 -15.03
N THR A 335 -20.20 0.85 -15.27
CA THR A 335 -19.19 0.24 -16.13
C THR A 335 -18.81 -1.16 -15.66
N VAL A 336 -18.63 -1.33 -14.34
CA VAL A 336 -18.54 -2.62 -13.66
C VAL A 336 -19.92 -3.00 -13.12
N SER A 337 -20.31 -4.26 -13.23
CA SER A 337 -21.66 -4.72 -12.91
C SER A 337 -21.69 -6.11 -12.29
N ASN A 338 -22.79 -6.41 -11.59
CA ASN A 338 -23.08 -7.70 -10.98
C ASN A 338 -22.03 -8.15 -9.94
N VAL A 339 -21.53 -7.20 -9.15
CA VAL A 339 -20.56 -7.48 -8.08
C VAL A 339 -21.28 -7.81 -6.76
N SER A 340 -20.83 -8.85 -6.06
CA SER A 340 -21.17 -9.06 -4.65
C SER A 340 -20.16 -8.30 -3.78
N MET A 341 -20.57 -7.19 -3.18
CA MET A 341 -19.65 -6.35 -2.40
C MET A 341 -19.74 -6.65 -0.90
N TYR A 342 -18.67 -7.22 -0.35
CA TYR A 342 -18.46 -7.49 1.08
C TYR A 342 -17.65 -6.37 1.74
N ALA A 343 -17.63 -6.35 3.07
CA ALA A 343 -16.73 -5.47 3.83
C ALA A 343 -16.42 -6.08 5.19
N TYR A 344 -15.24 -5.75 5.72
CA TYR A 344 -14.93 -6.05 7.11
C TYR A 344 -15.91 -5.35 8.06
N PRO A 345 -16.38 -6.03 9.13
CA PRO A 345 -17.31 -5.43 10.10
C PRO A 345 -16.66 -4.34 10.96
N ILE A 346 -15.32 -4.33 11.06
CA ILE A 346 -14.55 -3.35 11.83
C ILE A 346 -13.54 -2.70 10.90
N ASN A 347 -13.52 -1.36 10.84
CA ASN A 347 -12.50 -0.60 10.10
C ASN A 347 -11.82 0.42 11.02
N GLY A 348 -10.56 0.12 11.34
CA GLY A 348 -9.72 0.89 12.26
C GLY A 348 -9.78 0.38 13.69
N ILE A 349 -8.66 0.54 14.41
CA ILE A 349 -8.48 0.10 15.81
C ILE A 349 -8.37 1.25 16.81
#